data_AF-A0A9D9TCS1-F1
#
_entry.id   AF-A0A9D9TCS1-F1
#
_cell.length_a   1.000
_cell.length_b   1.000
_cell.length_c   1.000
_cell.angle_alpha   90.00
_cell.angle_beta   90.00
_cell.angle_gamma   90.00
#
_symmetry.space_group_name_H-M   'P 1'
#
loop_
_entity.id
_entity.type
_entity.pdbx_description
1 polymer ?
#
loop_
_entity_poly.entity_id
_entity_poly.type
_entity_poly.pdbx_seq_one_letter_code
_entity_poly.pdbx_strand_id
1 'polypeptide(L)' 'MDNITPLQNQRCITCTNGMPALSDSEAQRLQAALPEWQREGQTIVRTYRFKDHYETLAFVNALAWLSHRTDHHPD' A
#
# COMPACT_ATOMS: atom_id res chain seq x y z
N MET A 1 -2.16 9.74 -22.80
CA MET A 1 -2.79 9.23 -21.56
C MET A 1 -2.02 7.97 -21.24
N ASP A 2 -0.99 8.11 -20.39
CA ASP A 2 -0.06 7.02 -20.15
C ASP A 2 -0.79 5.87 -19.45
N ASN A 3 -0.72 4.68 -20.06
CA ASN A 3 -1.30 3.45 -19.55
C ASN A 3 -0.53 3.03 -18.29
N ILE A 4 -0.88 3.58 -17.12
CA ILE A 4 -0.34 3.13 -15.85
C ILE A 4 -0.96 1.76 -15.56
N THR A 5 -0.13 0.72 -15.48
CA THR A 5 -0.57 -0.57 -14.95
C THR A 5 -1.15 -0.37 -13.55
N PRO A 6 -2.42 -0.72 -13.29
CA PRO A 6 -3.02 -0.55 -11.97
C PRO A 6 -2.14 -1.16 -10.88
N LEU A 7 -1.97 -0.48 -9.73
CA LEU A 7 -1.10 -0.95 -8.64
C LEU A 7 -1.44 -2.38 -8.18
N GLN A 8 -2.72 -2.73 -8.19
CA GLN A 8 -3.23 -4.09 -7.89
C GLN A 8 -2.70 -5.18 -8.84
N ASN A 9 -2.21 -4.81 -10.03
CA ASN A 9 -1.63 -5.71 -11.02
C ASN A 9 -0.10 -5.64 -11.02
N GLN A 10 0.50 -4.82 -10.15
CA GLN A 10 1.95 -4.76 -9.97
C GLN A 10 2.37 -5.70 -8.84
N ARG A 11 3.65 -6.06 -8.82
CA ARG A 11 4.22 -6.90 -7.78
C ARG A 11 5.18 -6.06 -6.94
N CYS A 12 4.88 -5.95 -5.64
CA CYS A 12 5.85 -5.41 -4.68
C CYS A 12 7.07 -6.33 -4.67
N ILE A 13 8.22 -5.76 -4.96
CA ILE A 13 9.53 -6.35 -4.70
C ILE A 13 10.06 -5.76 -3.41
N THR A 14 10.79 -6.56 -2.63
CA THR A 14 11.43 -6.10 -1.41
C THR A 14 12.26 -4.87 -1.72
N CYS A 15 12.07 -3.81 -0.92
CA CYS A 15 12.93 -2.64 -1.02
C CYS A 15 14.33 -3.02 -0.56
N THR A 16 15.22 -3.32 -1.50
CA THR A 16 16.62 -3.57 -1.18
C THR A 16 17.25 -2.27 -0.65
N ASN A 17 18.17 -2.41 0.31
CA ASN A 17 18.89 -1.27 0.87
C ASN A 17 19.47 -0.41 -0.26
N GLY A 18 18.99 0.84 -0.36
CA GLY A 18 19.43 1.80 -1.39
C GLY A 18 18.41 2.12 -2.48
N MET A 19 17.20 1.53 -2.49
CA MET A 19 16.16 2.04 -3.39
C MET A 19 15.78 3.48 -3.01
N PRO A 20 15.82 4.43 -3.96
CA PRO A 20 15.45 5.81 -3.67
C PRO A 20 13.96 5.88 -3.33
N ALA A 21 13.62 6.75 -2.39
CA ALA A 21 12.24 7.13 -2.17
C ALA A 21 11.66 7.71 -3.47
N LEU A 22 10.35 7.51 -3.68
CA LEU A 22 9.64 8.18 -4.76
C LEU A 22 9.81 9.70 -4.63
N SER A 23 9.98 10.39 -5.76
CA SER A 23 9.85 11.85 -5.74
C SER A 23 8.42 12.24 -5.38
N ASP A 24 8.23 13.46 -4.87
CA ASP A 24 6.90 13.96 -4.54
C ASP A 24 5.93 13.91 -5.72
N SER A 25 6.44 14.20 -6.92
CA SER A 25 5.65 14.15 -8.15
C SER A 25 5.19 12.73 -8.51
N GLU A 26 6.04 11.72 -8.29
CA GLU A 26 5.71 10.32 -8.54
C GLU A 26 4.74 9.79 -7.50
N ALA A 27 4.99 10.09 -6.23
CA ALA A 27 4.10 9.74 -5.12
C ALA A 27 2.71 10.32 -5.34
N GLN A 28 2.60 11.59 -5.71
CA GLN A 28 1.30 12.25 -5.95
C GLN A 28 0.58 11.67 -7.17
N ARG A 29 1.30 11.32 -8.24
CA ARG A 29 0.74 10.66 -9.42
C ARG A 29 0.16 9.28 -9.10
N LEU A 30 0.88 8.48 -8.31
CA LEU A 30 0.42 7.15 -7.88
C LEU A 30 -0.73 7.24 -6.88
N GLN A 31 -0.69 8.22 -5.97
CA GLN A 31 -1.76 8.46 -5.00
C GLN A 31 -3.10 8.80 -5.67
N ALA A 32 -3.09 9.43 -6.85
CA ALA A 32 -4.33 9.68 -7.60
C ALA A 32 -5.09 8.38 -7.97
N ALA A 33 -4.42 7.23 -8.01
CA ALA A 33 -5.06 5.92 -8.21
C ALA A 33 -5.58 5.26 -6.91
N LEU A 34 -5.36 5.89 -5.76
CA LEU A 34 -5.67 5.38 -4.42
C LEU A 34 -6.57 6.37 -3.65
N PRO A 35 -7.83 6.59 -4.09
CA PRO A 35 -8.69 7.67 -3.57
C PRO A 35 -9.00 7.56 -2.06
N GLU A 36 -8.92 6.35 -1.51
CA GLU A 36 -9.21 6.04 -0.11
C GLU A 36 -7.97 6.15 0.80
N TRP A 37 -6.81 6.46 0.23
CA TRP A 37 -5.54 6.57 0.94
C TRP A 37 -5.10 8.03 1.07
N GLN A 38 -4.68 8.40 2.27
CA GLN A 38 -4.16 9.73 2.57
C GLN A 38 -2.65 9.67 2.72
N ARG A 39 -1.95 10.77 2.43
CA ARG A 39 -0.50 10.86 2.59
C ARG A 39 -0.18 11.61 3.88
N GLU A 40 0.63 11.01 4.73
CA GLU A 40 1.12 11.60 5.98
C GLU A 40 2.65 11.63 5.95
N GLY A 41 3.21 12.75 5.50
CA GLY A 41 4.65 12.88 5.30
C GLY A 41 5.19 11.88 4.27
N GLN A 42 5.93 10.87 4.76
CA GLN A 42 6.54 9.82 3.94
C GLN A 42 5.72 8.52 3.90
N THR A 43 4.59 8.45 4.60
CA THR A 43 3.72 7.28 4.63
C THR A 43 2.39 7.57 3.95
N ILE A 44 1.65 6.50 3.65
CA ILE A 44 0.24 6.58 3.31
C ILE A 44 -0.58 5.83 4.36
N VAL A 45 -1.75 6.36 4.68
CA VAL A 45 -2.63 5.82 5.72
C VAL A 45 -4.03 5.58 5.16
N ARG A 46 -4.67 4.54 5.66
CA ARG A 46 -6.09 4.26 5.40
C ARG A 46 -6.70 3.58 6.61
N THR A 47 -7.85 4.09 7.05
CA THR A 47 -8.66 3.45 8.09
C THR A 47 -9.69 2.52 7.47
N TYR A 48 -9.65 1.25 7.86
CA TYR A 48 -10.70 0.29 7.54
C TYR A 48 -11.67 0.17 8.72
N ARG A 49 -12.98 0.11 8.44
CA ARG A 49 -14.03 -0.11 9.44
C ARG A 49 -14.76 -1.40 9.10
N PHE A 50 -14.85 -2.28 10.09
CA PHE A 50 -15.53 -3.56 9.98
C PHE A 50 -16.71 -3.59 10.94
N LYS A 51 -17.68 -4.47 10.67
CA LYS A 51 -18.88 -4.61 11.50
C LYS A 51 -18.54 -5.19 12.88
N ASP A 52 -17.59 -6.11 12.93
CA ASP A 52 -17.19 -6.82 14.14
C ASP A 52 -15.72 -7.26 14.14
N HIS A 53 -15.32 -7.91 15.25
CA HIS A 53 -13.97 -8.41 15.46
C HIS A 53 -13.59 -9.56 14.52
N TYR A 54 -14.55 -10.38 14.08
CA TYR A 54 -14.27 -11.50 13.20
C TYR A 54 -13.83 -11.01 11.82
N GLU A 55 -14.56 -10.05 11.25
CA GLU A 55 -14.18 -9.40 9.99
C GLU A 55 -12.82 -8.68 10.10
N THR A 56 -12.58 -8.00 11.22
CA THR A 56 -11.30 -7.32 11.48
C THR A 56 -10.13 -8.32 11.47
N LEU A 57 -10.25 -9.43 12.19
CA LEU A 57 -9.19 -10.45 12.25
C LEU A 57 -8.99 -11.14 10.89
N ALA A 58 -10.07 -11.40 10.15
CA ALA A 58 -9.97 -11.95 8.80
C ALA A 58 -9.15 -11.04 7.87
N PHE A 59 -9.40 -9.72 7.93
CA PHE A 59 -8.63 -8.73 7.17
C PHE A 59 -7.16 -8.68 7.60
N VAL A 60 -6.88 -8.60 8.91
CA VAL A 60 -5.51 -8.53 9.44
C VAL A 60 -4.72 -9.79 9.08
N ASN A 61 -5.32 -10.98 9.15
CA ASN A 61 -4.65 -12.22 8.77
C ASN A 61 -4.31 -12.27 7.27
N ALA A 62 -5.21 -11.81 6.41
CA ALA A 62 -4.95 -11.71 4.97
C ALA A 62 -3.82 -10.70 4.68
N LEU A 63 -3.82 -9.56 5.38
CA LEU A 63 -2.78 -8.53 5.28
C LEU A 63 -1.42 -9.08 5.73
N ALA A 64 -1.35 -9.76 6.88
CA ALA A 64 -0.12 -10.37 7.38
C ALA A 64 0.46 -11.40 6.39
N TRP A 65 -0.39 -12.24 5.80
CA TRP A 65 0.04 -13.19 4.77
C TRP A 65 0.62 -12.48 3.54
N LEU A 66 0.00 -11.39 3.08
CA LEU A 66 0.51 -10.61 1.95
C LEU A 66 1.85 -9.96 2.28
N SER A 67 1.96 -9.30 3.43
CA SER A 67 3.16 -8.61 3.89
C SER A 67 4.38 -9.53 3.97
N HIS A 68 4.20 -10.74 4.49
CA HIS A 68 5.28 -11.73 4.53
C HIS A 68 5.72 -12.20 3.14
N ARG A 69 4.80 -12.30 2.18
CA ARG A 69 5.14 -12.71 0.81
C ARG A 69 5.89 -11.64 0.02
N THR A 70 5.69 -10.37 0.37
CA THR A 70 6.33 -9.23 -0.29
C THR A 70 7.50 -8.67 0.51
N ASP A 71 7.74 -9.20 1.72
CA ASP A 71 8.71 -8.67 2.69
C ASP A 71 8.58 -7.15 2.86
N HIS A 72 7.33 -6.70 3.03
CA HIS A 72 6.96 -5.30 3.15
C HIS A 72 5.78 -5.19 4.12
N HIS A 73 6.07 -4.70 5.32
CA HIS A 73 5.14 -4.73 6.44
C HIS A 73 4.45 -3.36 6.58
N PRO A 74 3.12 -3.32 6.83
CA PRO A 74 2.48 -2.11 7.34
C PRO A 74 2.97 -1.84 8.78
N ASP A 75 2.94 -0.56 9.15
CA ASP A 75 3.14 -0.12 10.54
C ASP A 75 1.90 -0.39 11.41
#